data_AF-A0A7D5TST3-F1
#
_entry.id   AF-A0A7D5TST3-F1
#
_cell.length_a   1.000
_cell.length_b   1.000
_cell.length_c   1.000
_cell.angle_alpha   90.00
_cell.angle_beta   90.00
_cell.angle_gamma   90.00
#
_symmetry.space_group_name_H-M   'P 1'
#
loop_
_entity.id
_entity.type
_entity.pdbx_description
1 polymer ?
#
loop_
_entity_poly.entity_id
_entity_poly.type
_entity_poly.pdbx_seq_one_letter_code
_entity_poly.pdbx_strand_id
1 'polypeptide(L)'
;ITVFVCWMLFKVIILFNEKKNKIPSTIVHGATIEIIWTSIPALILLIIAIPSFALLYSMDEVIDPIITLKVIGSQWYWSYEYSDNLEFSHESLIFDSYMIQEDDLSIGQFRLLEVDNRVILPTNSHIRILITASDV
;
A
#
# COMPACT_ATOMS: atom_id res chain seq x y z
N ILE A 1 -4.36 -14.68 -14.01
CA ILE A 1 -5.36 -15.65 -13.51
C ILE A 1 -6.75 -15.33 -14.04
N THR A 2 -7.30 -14.14 -13.77
CA THR A 2 -8.67 -13.75 -14.19
C THR A 2 -8.93 -13.94 -15.69
N VAL A 3 -8.05 -13.44 -16.57
CA VAL A 3 -8.20 -13.59 -18.02
C VAL A 3 -8.29 -15.06 -18.45
N PHE A 4 -7.47 -15.93 -17.86
CA PHE A 4 -7.48 -17.36 -18.15
C PHE A 4 -8.81 -18.02 -17.74
N VAL A 5 -9.30 -17.71 -16.54
CA VAL A 5 -10.59 -18.23 -16.04
C VAL A 5 -11.75 -17.75 -16.91
N CYS A 6 -11.80 -16.45 -17.24
CA CYS A 6 -12.82 -15.88 -18.11
C CYS A 6 -12.80 -16.51 -19.51
N TRP A 7 -11.61 -16.68 -20.08
CA TRP A 7 -11.46 -17.34 -21.39
C TRP A 7 -11.95 -18.80 -21.35
N MET A 8 -11.59 -19.56 -20.32
CA MET A 8 -12.02 -20.95 -20.16
C MET A 8 -13.55 -21.03 -20.03
N LEU A 9 -14.18 -20.20 -19.19
CA LEU A 9 -15.62 -20.13 -19.03
C LEU A 9 -16.33 -19.77 -20.34
N PHE A 10 -15.82 -18.78 -21.06
CA PHE A 10 -16.36 -18.37 -22.36
C PHE A 10 -16.29 -19.50 -23.39
N LYS A 11 -15.18 -20.23 -23.44
CA LYS A 11 -15.02 -21.41 -24.30
C LYS A 11 -16.00 -22.52 -23.94
N VAL A 12 -16.23 -22.76 -22.64
CA VAL A 12 -17.20 -23.76 -22.17
C VAL A 12 -18.61 -23.43 -22.67
N ILE A 13 -19.04 -22.18 -22.51
CA ILE A 13 -20.37 -21.71 -22.94
C ILE A 13 -20.56 -21.88 -24.46
N ILE A 14 -19.54 -21.56 -25.26
CA ILE A 14 -19.65 -21.61 -26.73
C ILE A 14 -19.60 -23.04 -27.29
N LEU A 15 -18.84 -23.93 -26.65
CA LEU A 15 -18.59 -25.28 -27.17
C LEU A 15 -19.55 -26.33 -26.62
N PHE A 16 -19.97 -26.20 -25.36
CA PHE A 16 -20.78 -27.21 -24.66
C PHE A 16 -22.24 -26.77 -24.43
N ASN A 17 -22.77 -25.86 -25.25
CA ASN A 17 -24.20 -25.56 -25.22
C ASN A 17 -25.03 -26.73 -25.79
N GLU A 18 -26.32 -26.78 -25.42
CA GLU A 18 -27.25 -27.85 -25.83
C GLU A 18 -27.32 -28.04 -27.36
N LYS A 19 -27.19 -26.95 -28.12
CA LYS A 19 -27.23 -26.98 -29.59
C LYS A 19 -26.03 -27.72 -30.19
N LYS A 20 -24.84 -27.56 -29.61
CA LYS A 20 -23.58 -28.13 -30.12
C LYS A 20 -23.17 -29.44 -29.45
N ASN A 21 -23.47 -29.62 -28.17
CA ASN A 21 -23.12 -30.81 -27.39
C ASN A 21 -24.37 -31.47 -26.81
N LYS A 22 -25.13 -32.18 -27.66
CA LYS A 22 -26.43 -32.78 -27.32
C LYS A 22 -26.35 -33.95 -26.33
N ILE A 23 -25.24 -34.69 -26.35
CA ILE A 23 -25.01 -35.84 -25.46
C ILE A 23 -23.85 -35.47 -24.54
N PRO A 24 -24.08 -35.33 -23.22
CA PRO A 24 -23.02 -34.99 -22.28
C PRO A 24 -22.07 -36.17 -22.06
N SER A 25 -20.79 -35.85 -21.79
CA SER A 25 -19.84 -36.84 -21.30
C SER A 25 -20.16 -37.24 -19.85
N THR A 26 -19.89 -38.49 -19.47
CA THR A 26 -20.18 -39.04 -18.14
C THR A 26 -18.94 -39.19 -17.25
N ILE A 27 -17.85 -38.46 -17.55
CA ILE A 27 -16.63 -38.47 -16.75
C ILE A 27 -16.91 -37.78 -15.40
N VAL A 28 -16.65 -38.47 -14.30
CA VAL A 28 -16.92 -37.97 -12.93
C VAL A 28 -15.63 -37.64 -12.16
N HIS A 29 -14.50 -38.25 -12.52
CA HIS A 29 -13.24 -38.07 -11.78
C HIS A 29 -12.04 -37.91 -12.72
N GLY A 30 -11.06 -37.13 -12.27
CA GLY A 30 -9.79 -36.91 -12.98
C GLY A 30 -8.66 -36.51 -12.04
N ALA A 31 -8.12 -37.47 -11.27
CA ALA A 31 -6.99 -37.22 -10.36
C ALA A 31 -5.81 -36.47 -10.99
N THR A 32 -5.51 -36.74 -12.27
CA THR A 32 -4.40 -36.09 -12.96
C THR A 32 -4.62 -34.59 -13.14
N ILE A 33 -5.84 -34.14 -13.49
CA ILE A 33 -6.16 -32.71 -13.62
C ILE A 33 -6.26 -32.03 -12.25
N GLU A 34 -6.72 -32.77 -11.24
CA GLU A 34 -6.75 -32.32 -9.84
C GLU A 34 -5.36 -31.97 -9.31
N ILE A 35 -4.37 -32.83 -9.57
CA ILE A 35 -2.97 -32.57 -9.21
C ILE A 35 -2.47 -31.32 -9.92
N ILE A 36 -2.71 -31.21 -11.24
CA ILE A 36 -2.24 -30.08 -12.05
C ILE A 36 -2.81 -28.74 -11.53
N TRP A 37 -4.13 -28.65 -11.34
CA TRP A 37 -4.75 -27.39 -10.89
C TRP A 37 -4.48 -27.07 -9.43
N THR A 38 -3.97 -28.01 -8.63
CA THR A 38 -3.60 -27.76 -7.23
C THR A 38 -2.15 -27.30 -7.15
N SER A 39 -1.25 -27.93 -7.92
CA SER A 39 0.17 -27.60 -7.94
C SER A 39 0.48 -26.28 -8.65
N ILE A 40 -0.21 -25.96 -9.75
CA ILE A 40 0.03 -24.71 -10.51
C ILE A 40 -0.23 -23.47 -9.64
N PRO A 41 -1.38 -23.31 -8.96
CA PRO A 41 -1.60 -22.17 -8.06
C PRO A 41 -0.59 -22.10 -6.92
N ALA A 42 -0.22 -23.24 -6.32
CA ALA A 42 0.80 -23.27 -5.28
C ALA A 42 2.16 -22.74 -5.78
N LEU A 43 2.57 -23.13 -6.98
CA LEU A 43 3.81 -22.64 -7.60
C LEU A 43 3.74 -21.14 -7.92
N ILE A 44 2.59 -20.67 -8.43
CA ILE A 44 2.38 -19.23 -8.69
C ILE A 44 2.54 -18.42 -7.39
N LEU A 45 1.94 -18.89 -6.29
CA LEU A 45 2.08 -18.24 -4.99
C LEU A 45 3.54 -18.22 -4.51
N LEU A 46 4.27 -19.33 -4.67
CA LEU A 46 5.68 -19.41 -4.31
C LEU A 46 6.53 -18.39 -5.09
N ILE A 47 6.30 -18.27 -6.40
CA ILE A 47 7.01 -17.29 -7.25
C ILE A 47 6.71 -15.85 -6.82
N ILE A 48 5.47 -15.55 -6.41
CA ILE A 48 5.09 -14.21 -5.93
C ILE A 48 5.69 -13.94 -4.53
N ALA A 49 5.76 -14.96 -3.67
CA ALA A 49 6.24 -14.82 -2.31
C ALA A 49 7.74 -14.47 -2.23
N ILE A 50 8.57 -15.02 -3.12
CA ILE A 50 10.03 -14.79 -3.11
C ILE A 50 10.40 -13.30 -3.21
N PRO A 51 9.98 -12.53 -4.23
CA PRO A 51 10.28 -11.10 -4.30
C PRO A 51 9.57 -10.31 -3.20
N SER A 52 8.39 -10.77 -2.74
CA SER A 52 7.68 -10.13 -1.63
C SER A 52 8.47 -10.20 -0.32
N PHE A 53 9.09 -11.34 -0.01
CA PHE A 53 9.93 -11.47 1.17
C PHE A 53 11.24 -10.68 1.02
N ALA A 54 11.85 -10.70 -0.16
CA ALA A 54 13.03 -9.88 -0.42
C ALA A 54 12.74 -8.39 -0.16
N LEU A 55 11.61 -7.87 -0.68
CA LEU A 55 11.18 -6.50 -0.44
C LEU A 55 10.92 -6.23 1.05
N LEU A 56 10.23 -7.14 1.75
CA LEU A 56 9.93 -6.99 3.17
C LEU A 56 11.20 -6.83 3.99
N TYR A 57 12.22 -7.66 3.74
CA TYR A 57 13.49 -7.57 4.45
C TYR A 57 14.27 -6.30 4.07
N SER A 58 14.25 -5.89 2.79
CA SER A 58 14.86 -4.62 2.38
C SER A 58 14.19 -3.39 3.00
N MET A 59 12.91 -3.45 3.32
CA MET A 59 12.20 -2.37 4.02
C MET A 59 12.57 -2.28 5.51
N ASP A 60 12.98 -3.38 6.12
CA ASP A 60 13.36 -3.45 7.54
C ASP A 60 14.83 -3.10 7.77
N GLU A 61 15.62 -2.89 6.71
CA GLU A 61 16.99 -2.41 6.82
C GLU A 61 17.01 -1.00 7.44
N VAL A 62 17.48 -0.91 8.69
CA VAL A 62 17.63 0.34 9.41
C VAL A 62 18.85 1.09 8.87
N ILE A 63 18.60 2.17 8.14
CA ILE A 63 19.63 3.09 7.67
C ILE A 63 19.72 4.25 8.68
N ASP A 64 20.94 4.69 8.98
CA ASP A 64 21.17 5.84 9.86
C ASP A 64 20.49 7.10 9.29
N PRO A 65 19.50 7.67 9.99
CA PRO A 65 18.78 8.84 9.52
C PRO A 65 19.59 10.12 9.76
N ILE A 66 19.42 11.10 8.88
CA ILE A 66 20.01 12.46 9.04
C ILE A 66 19.15 13.32 9.97
N ILE A 67 17.82 13.11 9.94
CA ILE A 67 16.85 13.84 10.76
C ILE A 67 15.80 12.88 11.30
N THR A 68 15.41 13.08 12.56
CA THR A 68 14.27 12.47 13.23
C THR A 68 13.13 13.49 13.36
N LEU A 69 11.98 13.15 12.78
CA LEU A 69 10.72 13.89 12.91
C LEU A 69 9.76 13.09 13.78
N LYS A 70 9.29 13.68 14.87
CA LYS A 70 8.20 13.12 15.67
C LYS A 70 6.88 13.73 15.22
N VAL A 71 5.91 12.86 14.92
CA VAL A 71 4.57 13.20 14.46
C VAL A 71 3.59 12.78 15.54
N ILE A 72 2.78 13.73 16.01
CA ILE A 72 1.79 13.53 17.06
C ILE A 72 0.41 13.78 16.44
N GLY A 73 -0.42 12.74 16.40
CA GLY A 73 -1.83 12.86 16.01
C GLY A 73 -2.68 13.38 17.17
N SER A 74 -3.46 14.43 16.90
CA SER A 74 -4.45 15.02 17.81
C SER A 74 -5.82 15.05 17.14
N GLN A 75 -6.90 15.04 17.91
CA GLN A 75 -8.24 15.23 17.35
C GLN A 75 -8.51 16.74 17.14
N TRP A 76 -8.57 17.30 15.92
CA TRP A 76 -8.38 16.78 14.55
C TRP A 76 -7.29 17.57 13.80
N TYR A 77 -6.03 17.43 14.22
CA TYR A 77 -4.87 18.11 13.64
C TYR A 77 -3.59 17.32 13.92
N TRP A 78 -2.48 17.72 13.31
CA TRP A 78 -1.19 17.07 13.51
C TRP A 78 -0.19 18.03 14.13
N SER A 79 0.58 17.57 15.09
CA SER A 79 1.72 18.31 15.64
C SER A 79 3.02 17.64 15.23
N TYR A 80 4.03 18.45 14.95
CA TYR A 80 5.33 18.00 14.46
C TYR A 80 6.44 18.54 15.37
N GLU A 81 7.36 17.67 15.75
CA GLU A 81 8.51 17.99 16.59
C GLU A 81 9.80 17.52 15.89
N TYR A 82 10.69 18.47 15.59
CA TYR A 82 12.03 18.16 15.11
C TYR A 82 12.92 17.94 16.34
N SER A 83 13.18 16.67 16.65
CA SER A 83 13.83 16.26 17.89
C SER A 83 15.36 16.33 17.85
N ASP A 84 15.94 16.33 16.64
CA ASP A 84 17.39 16.38 16.49
C ASP A 84 17.88 17.80 16.73
N ASN A 85 18.91 17.92 17.59
CA ASN A 85 19.52 19.19 17.96
C ASN A 85 19.96 19.93 16.69
N LEU A 86 19.12 20.85 16.21
CA LEU A 86 19.57 21.90 15.32
C LEU A 86 20.63 22.66 16.13
N GLU A 87 21.88 22.62 15.69
CA GLU A 87 23.02 23.31 16.34
C GLU A 87 22.77 24.83 16.55
N PHE A 88 21.68 25.35 15.99
CA PHE A 88 21.24 26.73 15.97
C PHE A 88 20.20 27.11 17.05
N SER A 89 19.61 26.15 17.78
CA SER A 89 18.64 26.44 18.86
C SER A 89 18.70 25.41 19.99
N HIS A 90 18.68 25.88 21.23
CA HIS A 90 18.61 25.02 22.43
C HIS A 90 17.21 24.40 22.66
N GLU A 91 16.25 24.65 21.76
CA GLU A 91 14.87 24.20 21.84
C GLU A 91 14.50 23.43 20.57
N SER A 92 13.69 22.38 20.73
CA SER A 92 13.11 21.63 19.62
C SER A 92 12.09 22.49 18.87
N LEU A 93 12.12 22.45 17.54
CA LEU A 93 11.12 23.13 16.71
C LEU A 93 9.82 22.33 16.78
N ILE A 94 8.76 22.93 17.34
CA ILE A 94 7.43 22.31 17.49
C ILE A 94 6.38 23.20 16.84
N PHE A 95 5.50 22.63 16.03
CA PHE A 95 4.35 23.34 15.47
C PHE A 95 3.15 22.42 15.22
N ASP A 96 1.96 23.04 15.16
CA ASP A 96 0.70 22.40 14.79
C ASP A 96 0.36 22.68 13.33
N SER A 97 -0.30 21.71 12.69
CA SER A 97 -0.70 21.73 11.29
C SER A 97 -2.20 21.46 11.19
N TYR A 98 -2.94 22.48 10.79
CA TYR A 98 -4.38 22.49 10.61
C TYR A 98 -4.75 22.55 9.13
N MET A 99 -5.87 21.92 8.80
CA MET A 99 -6.45 22.02 7.46
C MET A 99 -6.95 23.44 7.19
N ILE A 100 -6.59 23.99 6.02
CA ILE A 100 -7.07 25.29 5.56
C ILE A 100 -8.56 25.17 5.17
N GLN A 101 -9.39 26.11 5.63
CA GLN A 101 -10.82 26.15 5.30
C GLN A 101 -11.03 26.56 3.85
N GLU A 102 -12.16 26.16 3.25
CA GLU A 102 -12.43 26.41 1.82
C GLU A 102 -12.41 27.91 1.45
N ASP A 103 -12.82 28.78 2.38
CA ASP A 103 -12.84 30.23 2.20
C ASP A 103 -11.42 30.85 2.21
N ASP A 104 -10.45 30.19 2.84
CA ASP A 104 -9.06 30.63 2.94
C ASP A 104 -8.15 30.03 1.86
N LEU A 105 -8.69 29.17 0.99
CA LEU A 105 -7.93 28.56 -0.10
C LEU A 105 -7.64 29.56 -1.22
N SER A 106 -6.38 29.59 -1.65
CA SER A 106 -5.93 30.32 -2.83
C SER A 106 -6.27 29.58 -4.12
N ILE A 107 -6.38 30.31 -5.23
CA ILE A 107 -6.64 29.69 -6.54
C ILE A 107 -5.53 28.66 -6.86
N GLY A 108 -5.92 27.43 -7.18
CA GLY A 108 -5.00 26.32 -7.49
C GLY A 108 -4.59 25.43 -6.30
N GLN A 109 -5.03 25.75 -5.08
CA GLN A 109 -4.84 24.89 -3.90
C GLN A 109 -5.84 23.73 -3.85
N PHE A 110 -5.44 22.62 -3.20
CA PHE A 110 -6.28 21.43 -3.07
C PHE A 110 -7.22 21.50 -1.87
N ARG A 111 -8.51 21.31 -2.13
CA ARG A 111 -9.54 21.18 -1.10
C ARG A 111 -9.27 19.96 -0.21
N LEU A 112 -9.35 20.13 1.12
CA LEU A 112 -9.16 19.08 2.15
C LEU A 112 -7.76 18.45 2.24
N LEU A 113 -6.76 18.98 1.52
CA LEU A 113 -5.37 18.49 1.58
C LEU A 113 -4.38 19.57 2.01
N GLU A 114 -4.78 20.84 1.92
CA GLU A 114 -3.92 21.96 2.25
C GLU A 114 -3.92 22.25 3.75
N VAL A 115 -2.74 22.60 4.24
CA VAL A 115 -2.46 22.89 5.65
C VAL A 115 -1.78 24.23 5.81
N ASP A 116 -1.99 24.87 6.95
CA ASP A 116 -1.39 26.15 7.31
C ASP A 116 0.15 26.05 7.46
N ASN A 117 0.63 25.06 8.20
CA ASN A 117 2.04 24.81 8.45
C ASN A 117 2.44 23.46 7.83
N ARG A 118 3.32 23.50 6.82
CA ARG A 118 3.81 22.32 6.11
C ARG A 118 5.08 21.77 6.75
N VAL A 119 5.20 20.45 6.80
CA VAL A 119 6.46 19.77 7.16
C VAL A 119 7.49 20.00 6.06
N ILE A 120 8.72 20.35 6.45
CA ILE A 120 9.84 20.61 5.54
C ILE A 120 10.93 19.59 5.86
N LEU A 121 11.34 18.81 4.85
CA LEU A 121 12.34 17.76 5.00
C LEU A 121 13.37 17.84 3.88
N PRO A 122 14.64 17.46 4.14
CA PRO A 122 15.67 17.36 3.11
C PRO A 122 15.34 16.26 2.10
N THR A 123 15.66 16.50 0.85
CA THR A 123 15.54 15.52 -0.24
C THR A 123 16.77 14.63 -0.31
N ASN A 124 16.62 13.39 -0.81
CA ASN A 124 17.72 12.42 -1.04
C ASN A 124 18.48 12.03 0.25
N SER A 125 17.77 11.97 1.37
CA SER A 125 18.34 11.59 2.68
C SER A 125 17.42 10.65 3.44
N HIS A 126 18.00 9.81 4.28
CA HIS A 126 17.23 8.95 5.20
C HIS A 126 16.65 9.78 6.35
N ILE A 127 15.36 9.63 6.59
CA ILE A 127 14.62 10.36 7.63
C ILE A 127 13.91 9.32 8.49
N ARG A 128 14.02 9.47 9.81
CA ARG A 128 13.27 8.65 10.76
C ARG A 128 12.01 9.40 11.16
N ILE A 129 10.86 8.75 11.03
CA ILE A 129 9.59 9.31 11.48
C ILE A 129 9.10 8.50 12.68
N LEU A 130 8.88 9.17 13.80
CA LEU A 130 8.31 8.58 15.01
C LEU A 130 6.85 9.02 15.10
N ILE A 131 5.93 8.10 14.84
CA ILE A 131 4.49 8.39 14.84
C ILE A 131 3.91 7.99 16.19
N THR A 132 3.20 8.92 16.83
CA THR A 132 2.44 8.70 18.06
C THR A 132 1.15 9.52 18.02
N ALA A 133 0.30 9.37 19.03
CA ALA A 133 -0.91 10.14 19.18
C ALA A 133 -1.03 10.63 20.63
N SER A 134 -1.50 11.86 20.80
CA SER A 134 -1.80 12.40 22.14
C SER A 134 -3.24 12.11 22.58
N ASP A 135 -4.10 11.84 21.60
CA ASP A 135 -5.45 11.30 21.77
C ASP A 135 -5.57 9.97 20.97
N VAL A 136 -6.78 9.47 20.72
CA VAL A 136 -7.14 8.23 19.98
C VAL A 136 -6.07 7.62 19.07
#